data_AF-S8DQI2-F1
#
_entry.id   AF-S8DQI2-F1
#
_cell.length_a   1.000
_cell.length_b   1.000
_cell.length_c   1.000
_cell.angle_alpha   90.00
_cell.angle_beta   90.00
_cell.angle_gamma   90.00
#
_symmetry.space_group_name_H-M   'P 1'
#
loop_
_entity.id
_entity.type
_entity.pdbx_description
1 polymer ?
#
loop_
_entity_poly.entity_id
_entity_poly.type
_entity_poly.pdbx_seq_one_letter_code
_entity_poly.pdbx_strand_id
1 'polypeptide(L)'
;MVALLVRRLLRWPLLPFALLKSLLAHICAIIGVAPVGAVLDDFAPHELSGFEGYYSRSLLDDGGTLAIIFCWVKNAKRRGNLVCVSYTPAVGQEAAGFTHEFYPEHFEISPQDGNVNAPTPFRASADVGTMNVGIDTVDYSIDGPNLKLSLNLTNLKAWCDVQPLLGPMGPLAPLSPYLPLNWHVHTTSSDAVLSFTHDGRTHRAHGKAHFEKNWGTSFPTGWLWCQAFGPEGRYLAFAGGEALPGVQAFLVGYRSAKYQWDFRPPFAAGLFVLSPLMRVRHDSREGVVELEVRSLFRRLRVVARAPPDSFVGLPAPMREGHVQRFSFESFRATVWTELSVRARLWGEWTPVEAGYLGVTEEGVPCGALEFGGSYCHHTKQEHPE
;
A
#
# COMPACT_ATOMS: atom_id res chain seq x y z
N MET A 1 -24.49 17.53 -5.02
CA MET A 1 -24.08 17.43 -6.44
C MET A 1 -23.48 18.73 -6.98
N VAL A 2 -24.17 19.88 -6.85
CA VAL A 2 -23.67 21.20 -7.30
C VAL A 2 -22.32 21.60 -6.69
N ALA A 3 -22.11 21.44 -5.38
CA ALA A 3 -20.84 21.75 -4.73
C ALA A 3 -19.65 20.89 -5.23
N LEU A 4 -19.90 19.61 -5.57
CA LEU A 4 -18.87 18.72 -6.13
C LEU A 4 -18.53 19.13 -7.58
N LEU A 5 -19.54 19.53 -8.36
CA LEU A 5 -19.38 19.99 -9.74
C LEU A 5 -18.61 21.32 -9.80
N VAL A 6 -18.99 22.29 -8.96
CA VAL A 6 -18.30 23.57 -8.81
C VAL A 6 -16.86 23.37 -8.36
N ARG A 7 -16.60 22.47 -7.40
CA ARG A 7 -15.23 22.13 -6.96
C ARG A 7 -14.40 21.49 -8.07
N ARG A 8 -14.97 20.58 -8.87
CA ARG A 8 -14.28 20.00 -10.03
C ARG A 8 -13.95 21.10 -11.04
N LEU A 9 -14.92 21.94 -11.39
CA LEU A 9 -14.73 23.06 -12.32
C LEU A 9 -13.67 24.07 -11.85
N LEU A 10 -13.56 24.31 -10.53
CA LEU A 10 -12.52 25.17 -9.94
C LEU A 10 -11.12 24.55 -9.96
N ARG A 11 -10.99 23.22 -10.00
CA ARG A 11 -9.68 22.53 -10.01
C ARG A 11 -9.11 22.33 -11.41
N TRP A 12 -9.94 22.14 -12.43
CA TRP A 12 -9.46 21.93 -13.81
C TRP A 12 -8.50 23.03 -14.33
N PRO A 13 -8.70 24.32 -14.04
CA PRO A 13 -7.75 25.38 -14.40
C PRO A 13 -6.36 25.22 -13.77
N LEU A 14 -6.25 24.46 -12.66
CA LEU A 14 -5.00 24.22 -11.95
C LEU A 14 -4.24 22.97 -12.43
N LEU A 15 -4.86 22.11 -13.25
CA LEU A 15 -4.23 20.90 -13.77
C LEU A 15 -2.95 21.19 -14.56
N PRO A 16 -2.87 22.21 -15.46
CA PRO A 16 -1.63 22.54 -16.15
C PRO A 16 -0.48 22.88 -15.19
N PHE A 17 -0.78 23.57 -14.08
CA PHE A 17 0.22 23.88 -13.05
C PHE A 17 0.66 22.64 -12.28
N ALA A 18 -0.26 21.71 -11.99
CA ALA A 18 0.07 20.45 -11.35
C ALA A 18 0.96 19.58 -12.27
N LEU A 19 0.65 19.51 -13.57
CA LEU A 19 1.48 18.84 -14.57
C LEU A 19 2.87 19.47 -14.68
N LEU A 20 2.95 20.81 -14.72
CA LEU A 20 4.23 21.52 -14.75
C LEU A 20 5.05 21.25 -13.48
N LYS A 21 4.44 21.29 -12.30
CA LYS A 21 5.11 20.94 -11.03
C LYS A 21 5.63 19.51 -11.05
N SER A 22 4.82 18.55 -11.52
CA SER A 22 5.24 17.15 -11.64
C SER A 22 6.38 16.97 -12.65
N LEU A 23 6.37 17.69 -13.77
CA LEU A 23 7.46 17.68 -14.75
C LEU A 23 8.75 18.25 -14.14
N LEU A 24 8.67 19.39 -13.47
CA LEU A 24 9.82 20.00 -12.79
C LEU A 24 10.39 19.07 -11.71
N ALA A 25 9.52 18.48 -10.89
CA ALA A 25 9.93 17.50 -9.88
C ALA A 25 10.59 16.26 -10.50
N HIS A 26 10.13 15.78 -11.66
CA HIS A 26 10.79 14.72 -12.40
C HIS A 26 12.17 15.14 -12.91
N ILE A 27 12.30 16.34 -13.46
CA ILE A 27 13.60 16.85 -13.93
C ILE A 27 14.57 16.94 -12.75
N CYS A 28 14.15 17.54 -11.62
CA CYS A 28 14.90 17.59 -10.37
C CYS A 28 15.38 16.20 -9.91
N ALA A 29 14.49 15.21 -9.90
CA ALA A 29 14.83 13.83 -9.53
C ALA A 29 15.84 13.19 -10.50
N ILE A 30 15.77 13.49 -11.80
CA ILE A 30 16.72 13.00 -12.81
C ILE A 30 18.11 13.62 -12.62
N ILE A 31 18.17 14.91 -12.32
CA ILE A 31 19.45 15.64 -12.14
C ILE A 31 20.01 15.56 -10.72
N GLY A 32 19.31 14.91 -9.79
CA GLY A 32 19.74 14.77 -8.39
C GLY A 32 19.66 16.07 -7.58
N VAL A 33 18.78 16.99 -7.96
CA VAL A 33 18.57 18.26 -7.24
C VAL A 33 17.25 18.16 -6.46
N ALA A 34 17.24 18.65 -5.22
CA ALA A 34 16.02 18.72 -4.44
C ALA A 34 14.99 19.64 -5.15
N PRO A 35 13.69 19.25 -5.20
CA PRO A 35 12.67 20.11 -5.75
C PRO A 35 12.60 21.43 -4.98
N VAL A 36 12.45 22.53 -5.70
CA VAL A 36 12.33 23.87 -5.11
C VAL A 36 10.89 24.04 -4.62
N GLY A 37 10.71 24.16 -3.30
CA GLY A 37 9.43 24.50 -2.68
C GLY A 37 9.11 23.63 -1.46
N ALA A 38 7.97 23.94 -0.86
CA ALA A 38 7.39 23.16 0.22
C ALA A 38 6.99 21.75 -0.27
N VAL A 39 7.49 20.73 0.40
CA VAL A 39 6.99 19.36 0.30
C VAL A 39 5.88 19.21 1.33
N LEU A 40 4.69 18.84 0.86
CA LEU A 40 3.57 18.50 1.72
C LEU A 40 3.71 17.06 2.20
N ASP A 41 3.29 16.82 3.43
CA ASP A 41 3.17 15.46 3.95
C ASP A 41 1.89 14.81 3.40
N ASP A 42 2.01 14.11 2.27
CA ASP A 42 0.89 13.36 1.69
C ASP A 42 0.47 12.16 2.56
N PHE A 43 1.21 11.80 3.61
CA PHE A 43 0.78 10.79 4.57
C PHE A 43 -0.19 11.36 5.62
N ALA A 44 -0.16 12.67 5.87
CA ALA A 44 -1.10 13.37 6.74
C ALA A 44 -2.57 13.27 6.23
N PRO A 45 -3.57 13.36 7.13
CA PRO A 45 -4.98 13.18 6.75
C PRO A 45 -5.47 14.19 5.69
N HIS A 46 -6.32 13.73 4.77
CA HIS A 46 -6.91 14.54 3.71
C HIS A 46 -8.40 14.79 3.95
N GLU A 47 -8.73 15.93 4.57
CA GLU A 47 -10.11 16.32 4.88
C GLU A 47 -11.05 16.30 3.65
N LEU A 48 -10.50 16.60 2.47
CA LEU A 48 -11.24 16.68 1.21
C LEU A 48 -11.37 15.33 0.47
N SER A 49 -10.77 14.26 0.99
CA SER A 49 -10.85 12.95 0.36
C SER A 49 -12.27 12.36 0.46
N GLY A 50 -12.63 11.54 -0.52
CA GLY A 50 -13.88 10.76 -0.51
C GLY A 50 -13.77 9.53 0.39
N PHE A 51 -12.58 8.97 0.52
CA PHE A 51 -12.23 7.97 1.52
C PHE A 51 -10.75 8.12 1.89
N GLU A 52 -10.36 7.63 3.06
CA GLU A 52 -8.96 7.51 3.44
C GLU A 52 -8.79 6.29 4.35
N GLY A 53 -7.76 5.51 4.09
CA GLY A 53 -7.48 4.26 4.79
C GLY A 53 -5.99 4.12 5.09
N TYR A 54 -5.68 3.78 6.33
CA TYR A 54 -4.34 3.48 6.82
C TYR A 54 -4.24 1.98 7.03
N TYR A 55 -3.25 1.36 6.38
CA TYR A 55 -3.02 -0.08 6.43
C TYR A 55 -1.63 -0.33 6.98
N SER A 56 -1.53 -1.14 8.04
CA SER A 56 -0.25 -1.70 8.47
C SER A 56 -0.25 -3.21 8.32
N ARG A 57 0.92 -3.74 7.97
CA ARG A 57 1.21 -5.17 7.94
C ARG A 57 2.49 -5.43 8.71
N SER A 58 2.39 -6.20 9.77
CA SER A 58 3.52 -6.64 10.59
C SER A 58 3.80 -8.12 10.32
N LEU A 59 4.98 -8.42 9.76
CA LEU A 59 5.54 -9.77 9.71
C LEU A 59 6.25 -10.03 11.03
N LEU A 60 5.85 -11.08 11.73
CA LEU A 60 6.33 -11.43 13.06
C LEU A 60 7.52 -12.38 12.97
N ASP A 61 8.37 -12.35 14.00
CA ASP A 61 9.57 -13.20 14.08
C ASP A 61 9.22 -14.69 14.13
N ASP A 62 8.00 -15.04 14.54
CA ASP A 62 7.49 -16.41 14.52
C ASP A 62 6.91 -16.84 13.15
N GLY A 63 6.97 -15.96 12.14
CA GLY A 63 6.43 -16.16 10.80
C GLY A 63 4.96 -15.77 10.63
N GLY A 64 4.26 -15.39 11.71
CA GLY A 64 2.90 -14.89 11.64
C GLY A 64 2.81 -13.53 10.96
N THR A 65 1.62 -13.14 10.50
CA THR A 65 1.36 -11.81 9.97
C THR A 65 0.13 -11.20 10.61
N LEU A 66 0.25 -9.95 11.06
CA LEU A 66 -0.84 -9.13 11.56
C LEU A 66 -1.08 -7.95 10.60
N ALA A 67 -2.30 -7.79 10.12
CA ALA A 67 -2.73 -6.64 9.33
C ALA A 67 -3.77 -5.81 10.09
N ILE A 68 -3.64 -4.49 10.08
CA ILE A 68 -4.57 -3.55 10.72
C ILE A 68 -4.97 -2.48 9.73
N ILE A 69 -6.27 -2.22 9.61
CA ILE A 69 -6.84 -1.17 8.76
C ILE A 69 -7.65 -0.20 9.63
N PHE A 70 -7.39 1.10 9.50
CA PHE A 70 -8.25 2.19 9.95
C PHE A 70 -8.72 2.96 8.72
N CYS A 71 -10.01 2.89 8.37
CA CYS A 71 -10.51 3.49 7.14
C CYS A 71 -11.88 4.14 7.32
N TRP A 72 -12.12 5.23 6.61
CA TRP A 72 -13.42 5.87 6.51
C TRP A 72 -13.76 6.23 5.05
N VAL A 73 -15.05 6.26 4.76
CA VAL A 73 -15.66 6.64 3.49
C VAL A 73 -16.67 7.76 3.74
N LYS A 74 -16.40 8.95 3.19
CA LYS A 74 -17.23 10.14 3.39
C LYS A 74 -18.63 9.93 2.85
N ASN A 75 -19.63 10.24 3.66
CA ASN A 75 -21.05 10.18 3.27
C ASN A 75 -21.51 8.79 2.79
N ALA A 76 -20.80 7.73 3.20
CA ALA A 76 -21.25 6.37 2.94
C ALA A 76 -22.64 6.15 3.55
N LYS A 77 -23.50 5.41 2.84
CA LYS A 77 -24.85 5.11 3.32
C LYS A 77 -24.84 4.02 4.39
N ARG A 78 -23.84 3.15 4.36
CA ARG A 78 -23.65 2.01 5.27
C ARG A 78 -22.17 1.76 5.44
N ARG A 79 -21.74 1.29 6.61
CA ARG A 79 -20.34 0.88 6.85
C ARG A 79 -19.34 1.96 6.41
N GLY A 80 -19.60 3.20 6.84
CA GLY A 80 -18.77 4.34 6.48
C GLY A 80 -17.39 4.28 7.12
N ASN A 81 -17.30 3.70 8.31
CA ASN A 81 -16.06 3.55 9.05
C ASN A 81 -15.69 2.07 9.17
N LEU A 82 -14.39 1.78 9.24
CA LEU A 82 -13.84 0.45 9.38
C LEU A 82 -12.62 0.49 10.30
N VAL A 83 -12.60 -0.40 11.28
CA VAL A 83 -11.37 -0.89 11.89
C VAL A 83 -11.31 -2.39 11.61
N CYS A 84 -10.29 -2.85 10.89
CA CYS A 84 -10.09 -4.26 10.59
C CYS A 84 -8.81 -4.77 11.24
N VAL A 85 -8.84 -5.95 11.84
CA VAL A 85 -7.64 -6.64 12.33
C VAL A 85 -7.66 -8.06 11.80
N SER A 86 -6.62 -8.46 11.08
CA SER A 86 -6.44 -9.81 10.57
C SER A 86 -5.13 -10.39 11.07
N TYR A 87 -5.16 -11.59 11.65
CA TYR A 87 -3.97 -12.35 12.02
C TYR A 87 -3.94 -13.66 11.24
N THR A 88 -2.84 -13.89 10.53
CA THR A 88 -2.54 -15.15 9.86
C THR A 88 -1.35 -15.80 10.55
N PRO A 89 -1.52 -16.97 11.18
CA PRO A 89 -0.44 -17.68 11.84
C PRO A 89 0.56 -18.22 10.81
N ALA A 90 1.78 -18.45 11.26
CA ALA A 90 2.78 -19.13 10.46
C ALA A 90 2.32 -20.55 10.09
N VAL A 91 2.84 -21.09 9.00
CA VAL A 91 2.52 -22.47 8.58
C VAL A 91 2.95 -23.43 9.70
N GLY A 92 2.03 -24.29 10.14
CA GLY A 92 2.28 -25.30 11.18
C GLY A 92 2.09 -24.82 12.63
N GLN A 93 1.76 -23.55 12.87
CA GLN A 93 1.36 -23.10 14.21
C GLN A 93 -0.06 -23.55 14.57
N GLU A 94 -0.28 -23.89 15.84
CA GLU A 94 -1.60 -24.28 16.37
C GLU A 94 -2.56 -23.09 16.53
N ALA A 95 -2.05 -21.85 16.57
CA ALA A 95 -2.87 -20.67 16.70
C ALA A 95 -3.84 -20.59 15.52
N ALA A 96 -5.14 -20.39 15.81
CA ALA A 96 -6.11 -20.12 14.76
C ALA A 96 -5.92 -18.69 14.24
N GLY A 97 -5.91 -18.53 12.92
CA GLY A 97 -6.02 -17.21 12.30
C GLY A 97 -7.40 -16.61 12.56
N PHE A 98 -7.49 -15.29 12.52
CA PHE A 98 -8.74 -14.58 12.70
C PHE A 98 -8.79 -13.30 11.86
N THR A 99 -10.00 -12.83 11.59
CA THR A 99 -10.26 -11.52 11.01
C THR A 99 -11.45 -10.90 11.72
N HIS A 100 -11.24 -9.73 12.33
CA HIS A 100 -12.29 -8.94 12.97
C HIS A 100 -12.52 -7.67 12.16
N GLU A 101 -13.77 -7.46 11.77
CA GLU A 101 -14.22 -6.25 11.07
C GLU A 101 -15.15 -5.46 11.98
N PHE A 102 -14.69 -4.32 12.47
CA PHE A 102 -15.49 -3.39 13.26
C PHE A 102 -15.97 -2.25 12.37
N TYR A 103 -17.28 -1.97 12.43
CA TYR A 103 -17.90 -0.85 11.71
C TYR A 103 -18.40 0.19 12.72
N PRO A 104 -17.50 0.97 13.33
CA PRO A 104 -17.84 1.90 14.40
C PRO A 104 -18.76 3.02 13.90
N GLU A 105 -19.61 3.53 14.78
CA GLU A 105 -20.48 4.67 14.48
C GLU A 105 -19.66 5.96 14.44
N HIS A 106 -18.67 6.07 15.34
CA HIS A 106 -17.79 7.22 15.41
C HIS A 106 -16.39 6.88 14.91
N PHE A 107 -15.86 7.75 14.05
CA PHE A 107 -14.49 7.72 13.59
C PHE A 107 -14.03 9.14 13.34
N GLU A 108 -12.96 9.54 14.01
CA GLU A 108 -12.38 10.89 13.91
C GLU A 108 -10.89 10.79 13.61
N ILE A 109 -10.40 11.69 12.76
CA ILE A 109 -8.96 11.91 12.60
C ILE A 109 -8.64 13.36 12.99
N SER A 110 -7.77 13.51 13.98
CA SER A 110 -7.36 14.81 14.50
C SER A 110 -5.86 15.02 14.18
N PRO A 111 -5.53 15.75 13.09
CA PRO A 111 -4.14 16.12 12.83
C PRO A 111 -3.64 17.12 13.88
N GLN A 112 -2.38 17.00 14.25
CA GLN A 112 -1.68 18.00 15.05
C GLN A 112 -1.12 19.09 14.13
N ASP A 113 -0.70 20.23 14.72
CA ASP A 113 -0.08 21.30 13.94
C ASP A 113 1.21 20.79 13.27
N GLY A 114 1.18 20.72 11.94
CA GLY A 114 2.29 20.29 11.11
C GLY A 114 3.21 21.44 10.73
N ASN A 115 4.51 21.17 10.66
CA ASN A 115 5.46 22.08 10.01
C ASN A 115 5.55 21.73 8.52
N VAL A 116 5.69 22.76 7.69
CA VAL A 116 6.04 22.57 6.28
C VAL A 116 7.37 21.81 6.18
N ASN A 117 7.46 20.82 5.28
CA ASN A 117 8.62 19.93 5.14
C ASN A 117 8.90 19.02 6.35
N ALA A 118 7.92 18.79 7.23
CA ALA A 118 8.02 17.80 8.29
C ALA A 118 6.82 16.84 8.27
N PRO A 119 6.96 15.62 8.83
CA PRO A 119 5.82 14.75 9.08
C PRO A 119 4.82 15.47 9.99
N THR A 120 3.52 15.30 9.71
CA THR A 120 2.42 15.84 10.51
C THR A 120 1.87 14.73 11.40
N PRO A 121 2.10 14.76 12.72
CA PRO A 121 1.51 13.78 13.61
C PRO A 121 -0.01 13.88 13.61
N PHE A 122 -0.70 12.76 13.82
CA PHE A 122 -2.15 12.74 13.92
C PHE A 122 -2.64 11.55 14.74
N ARG A 123 -3.90 11.62 15.18
CA ARG A 123 -4.58 10.52 15.86
C ARG A 123 -5.86 10.17 15.11
N ALA A 124 -6.02 8.89 14.78
CA ALA A 124 -7.31 8.33 14.38
C ALA A 124 -7.95 7.64 15.60
N SER A 125 -9.21 7.95 15.89
CA SER A 125 -9.97 7.39 17.01
C SER A 125 -11.30 6.83 16.53
N ALA A 126 -11.64 5.65 17.01
CA ALA A 126 -12.89 4.96 16.76
C ALA A 126 -13.43 4.34 18.06
N ASP A 127 -14.70 3.92 18.07
CA ASP A 127 -15.33 3.32 19.25
C ASP A 127 -14.54 2.12 19.83
N VAL A 128 -13.85 1.37 18.97
CA VAL A 128 -13.10 0.16 19.33
C VAL A 128 -11.61 0.40 19.57
N GLY A 129 -11.08 1.61 19.36
CA GLY A 129 -9.64 1.83 19.48
C GLY A 129 -9.09 3.07 18.79
N THR A 130 -7.76 3.18 18.83
CA THR A 130 -7.02 4.35 18.34
C THR A 130 -5.77 3.93 17.58
N MET A 131 -5.38 4.74 16.61
CA MET A 131 -4.07 4.75 15.96
C MET A 131 -3.45 6.14 16.13
N ASN A 132 -2.30 6.23 16.79
CA ASN A 132 -1.53 7.47 16.91
C ASN A 132 -0.33 7.38 15.97
N VAL A 133 -0.21 8.32 15.05
CA VAL A 133 0.96 8.46 14.17
C VAL A 133 1.78 9.64 14.67
N GLY A 134 2.94 9.34 15.26
CA GLY A 134 3.92 10.31 15.69
C GLY A 134 4.95 10.61 14.59
N ILE A 135 6.00 11.37 14.96
CA ILE A 135 7.13 11.64 14.05
C ILE A 135 7.97 10.37 13.86
N ASP A 136 8.23 9.65 14.96
CA ASP A 136 9.14 8.50 14.98
C ASP A 136 8.45 7.20 15.44
N THR A 137 7.14 7.24 15.72
CA THR A 137 6.39 6.08 16.21
C THR A 137 5.01 5.97 15.59
N VAL A 138 4.46 4.75 15.60
CA VAL A 138 3.02 4.51 15.34
C VAL A 138 2.48 3.58 16.41
N ASP A 139 1.41 3.97 17.08
CA ASP A 139 0.85 3.25 18.21
C ASP A 139 -0.62 2.88 17.97
N TYR A 140 -0.93 1.59 18.07
CA TYR A 140 -2.29 1.06 18.00
C TYR A 140 -2.74 0.58 19.39
N SER A 141 -3.99 0.85 19.72
CA SER A 141 -4.69 0.31 20.88
C SER A 141 -6.12 -0.02 20.47
N ILE A 142 -6.48 -1.31 20.42
CA ILE A 142 -7.80 -1.79 20.01
C ILE A 142 -8.37 -2.66 21.14
N ASP A 143 -9.59 -2.36 21.57
CA ASP A 143 -10.35 -3.07 22.60
C ASP A 143 -11.75 -3.37 22.05
N GLY A 144 -11.87 -4.53 21.41
CA GLY A 144 -13.12 -5.05 20.87
C GLY A 144 -13.63 -6.26 21.68
N PRO A 145 -14.86 -6.74 21.42
CA PRO A 145 -15.52 -7.76 22.24
C PRO A 145 -14.69 -9.05 22.49
N ASN A 146 -13.94 -9.52 21.50
CA ASN A 146 -13.11 -10.73 21.58
C ASN A 146 -11.63 -10.47 21.24
N LEU A 147 -11.22 -9.21 21.22
CA LEU A 147 -9.88 -8.81 20.81
C LEU A 147 -9.38 -7.63 21.63
N LYS A 148 -8.28 -7.84 22.35
CA LYS A 148 -7.45 -6.75 22.88
C LYS A 148 -6.15 -6.71 22.13
N LEU A 149 -5.73 -5.57 21.61
CA LEU A 149 -4.51 -5.45 20.82
C LEU A 149 -3.77 -4.16 21.14
N SER A 150 -2.46 -4.29 21.29
CA SER A 150 -1.51 -3.19 21.28
C SER A 150 -0.39 -3.50 20.29
N LEU A 151 -0.06 -2.54 19.43
CA LEU A 151 1.05 -2.61 18.50
C LEU A 151 1.78 -1.27 18.53
N ASN A 152 3.10 -1.31 18.74
CA ASN A 152 3.97 -0.16 18.68
C ASN A 152 4.99 -0.36 17.54
N LEU A 153 5.05 0.62 16.64
CA LEU A 153 6.02 0.69 15.57
C LEU A 153 7.06 1.76 15.90
N THR A 154 8.34 1.42 15.77
CA THR A 154 9.48 2.32 16.03
C THR A 154 10.51 2.18 14.92
N ASN A 155 11.58 2.99 14.96
CA ASN A 155 12.65 2.96 13.97
C ASN A 155 12.12 3.05 12.53
N LEU A 156 11.24 4.03 12.29
CA LEU A 156 10.51 4.16 11.03
C LEU A 156 11.49 4.31 9.86
N LYS A 157 11.34 3.44 8.86
CA LYS A 157 12.18 3.47 7.65
C LYS A 157 11.37 4.00 6.48
N ALA A 158 11.55 5.28 6.20
CA ALA A 158 10.84 5.96 5.12
C ALA A 158 10.98 5.27 3.76
N TRP A 159 10.06 5.55 2.84
CA TRP A 159 10.15 5.07 1.46
C TRP A 159 11.43 5.54 0.74
N CYS A 160 11.91 6.74 1.09
CA CYS A 160 13.10 7.38 0.53
C CYS A 160 13.86 8.12 1.64
N ASP A 161 15.10 7.71 1.92
CA ASP A 161 15.90 8.31 3.00
C ASP A 161 16.24 9.79 2.74
N VAL A 162 16.35 10.18 1.46
CA VAL A 162 16.69 11.57 1.07
C VAL A 162 15.47 12.48 1.13
N GLN A 163 14.27 11.92 0.93
CA GLN A 163 13.02 12.67 0.86
C GLN A 163 11.92 11.88 1.59
N PRO A 164 11.95 11.83 2.93
CA PRO A 164 11.13 10.93 3.73
C PRO A 164 9.62 11.19 3.62
N LEU A 165 9.21 12.40 3.21
CA LEU A 165 7.81 12.75 2.95
C LEU A 165 7.31 12.31 1.58
N LEU A 166 8.18 11.78 0.71
CA LEU A 166 7.78 11.29 -0.60
C LEU A 166 7.56 9.79 -0.56
N GLY A 167 6.33 9.38 -0.83
CA GLY A 167 5.97 7.99 -1.06
C GLY A 167 6.24 7.55 -2.52
N PRO A 168 5.69 6.39 -2.92
CA PRO A 168 5.83 5.81 -4.26
C PRO A 168 5.41 6.74 -5.41
N MET A 169 4.42 7.62 -5.18
CA MET A 169 4.01 8.63 -6.15
C MET A 169 5.14 9.61 -6.50
N GLY A 170 5.98 9.95 -5.52
CA GLY A 170 7.10 10.87 -5.67
C GLY A 170 6.73 12.14 -6.44
N PRO A 171 7.39 12.45 -7.57
CA PRO A 171 7.07 13.61 -8.39
C PRO A 171 5.63 13.69 -8.94
N LEU A 172 4.83 12.62 -8.85
CA LEU A 172 3.41 12.62 -9.24
C LEU A 172 2.47 13.12 -8.12
N ALA A 173 2.98 13.33 -6.91
CA ALA A 173 2.22 13.84 -5.76
C ALA A 173 1.34 15.08 -6.09
N PRO A 174 1.81 16.10 -6.85
CA PRO A 174 0.97 17.23 -7.24
C PRO A 174 -0.31 16.88 -8.01
N LEU A 175 -0.38 15.69 -8.61
CA LEU A 175 -1.55 15.19 -9.35
C LEU A 175 -2.57 14.50 -8.45
N SER A 176 -2.26 14.25 -7.18
CA SER A 176 -3.11 13.55 -6.22
C SER A 176 -4.59 14.02 -6.20
N PRO A 177 -4.90 15.34 -6.25
CA PRO A 177 -6.27 15.83 -6.27
C PRO A 177 -7.09 15.47 -7.53
N TYR A 178 -6.44 14.96 -8.57
CA TYR A 178 -7.03 14.60 -9.87
C TYR A 178 -7.08 13.09 -10.10
N LEU A 179 -6.42 12.30 -9.26
CA LEU A 179 -6.43 10.85 -9.35
C LEU A 179 -7.61 10.27 -8.54
N PRO A 180 -8.25 9.20 -9.04
CA PRO A 180 -9.36 8.57 -8.33
C PRO A 180 -8.91 7.84 -7.07
N LEU A 181 -7.65 7.40 -7.04
CA LEU A 181 -6.99 6.69 -5.95
C LEU A 181 -5.52 7.10 -5.90
N ASN A 182 -5.03 7.30 -4.69
CA ASN A 182 -3.64 7.58 -4.38
C ASN A 182 -3.11 6.53 -3.40
N TRP A 183 -1.79 6.38 -3.36
CA TRP A 183 -1.12 5.42 -2.51
C TRP A 183 0.20 6.00 -2.00
N HIS A 184 0.43 5.85 -0.70
CA HIS A 184 1.63 6.33 -0.03
C HIS A 184 2.13 5.27 0.96
N VAL A 185 3.41 4.94 0.90
CA VAL A 185 4.08 4.08 1.88
C VAL A 185 4.87 4.97 2.82
N HIS A 186 4.48 5.00 4.09
CA HIS A 186 5.14 5.81 5.11
C HIS A 186 6.39 5.13 5.64
N THR A 187 6.29 3.83 5.93
CA THR A 187 7.45 3.02 6.34
C THR A 187 7.47 1.68 5.64
N THR A 188 8.67 1.29 5.24
CA THR A 188 8.95 0.04 4.52
C THR A 188 9.31 -1.10 5.46
N SER A 189 9.87 -0.82 6.63
CA SER A 189 10.37 -1.85 7.56
C SER A 189 10.66 -1.28 8.96
N SER A 190 9.62 -0.79 9.64
CA SER A 190 9.70 -0.39 11.05
C SER A 190 9.85 -1.61 11.96
N ASP A 191 10.42 -1.42 13.15
CA ASP A 191 10.39 -2.43 14.20
C ASP A 191 8.99 -2.48 14.80
N ALA A 192 8.44 -3.67 14.96
CA ALA A 192 7.11 -3.91 15.52
C ALA A 192 7.22 -4.64 16.86
N VAL A 193 6.52 -4.14 17.88
CA VAL A 193 6.31 -4.82 19.16
C VAL A 193 4.82 -4.92 19.40
N LEU A 194 4.30 -6.13 19.59
CA LEU A 194 2.86 -6.33 19.73
C LEU A 194 2.49 -7.27 20.87
N SER A 195 1.28 -7.05 21.38
CA SER A 195 0.58 -7.95 22.26
C SER A 195 -0.89 -7.96 21.84
N PHE A 196 -1.46 -9.13 21.58
CA PHE A 196 -2.91 -9.26 21.44
C PHE A 196 -3.47 -10.42 22.26
N THR A 197 -4.71 -10.29 22.70
CA THR A 197 -5.50 -11.34 23.35
C THR A 197 -6.69 -11.64 22.47
N HIS A 198 -6.82 -12.89 22.04
CA HIS A 198 -7.94 -13.38 21.24
C HIS A 198 -8.50 -14.66 21.89
N ASP A 199 -9.81 -14.72 22.12
CA ASP A 199 -10.49 -15.84 22.80
C ASP A 199 -9.80 -16.28 24.11
N GLY A 200 -9.39 -15.29 24.91
CA GLY A 200 -8.71 -15.51 26.20
C GLY A 200 -7.24 -15.93 26.11
N ARG A 201 -6.68 -16.08 24.90
CA ARG A 201 -5.27 -16.42 24.69
C ARG A 201 -4.46 -15.18 24.32
N THR A 202 -3.42 -14.89 25.08
CA THR A 202 -2.52 -13.76 24.82
C THR A 202 -1.31 -14.21 24.03
N HIS A 203 -1.03 -13.52 22.95
CA HIS A 203 0.14 -13.68 22.11
C HIS A 203 0.97 -12.39 22.15
N ARG A 204 2.29 -12.54 22.21
CA ARG A 204 3.25 -11.43 22.21
C ARG A 204 4.36 -11.76 21.22
N ALA A 205 4.68 -10.79 20.37
CA ALA A 205 5.67 -10.97 19.33
C ALA A 205 6.41 -9.68 19.00
N HIS A 206 7.54 -9.85 18.36
CA HIS A 206 8.31 -8.81 17.70
C HIS A 206 8.27 -9.06 16.18
N GLY A 207 8.66 -8.07 15.38
CA GLY A 207 8.69 -8.24 13.94
C GLY A 207 9.05 -6.97 13.17
N LYS A 208 8.72 -6.96 11.88
CA LYS A 208 8.87 -5.82 10.97
C LYS A 208 7.54 -5.40 10.40
N ALA A 209 7.31 -4.09 10.31
CA ALA A 209 6.07 -3.52 9.81
C ALA A 209 6.25 -2.67 8.56
N HIS A 210 5.33 -2.89 7.63
CA HIS A 210 4.99 -2.02 6.52
C HIS A 210 3.80 -1.15 6.94
N PHE A 211 3.82 0.14 6.61
CA PHE A 211 2.70 1.04 6.89
C PHE A 211 2.46 1.96 5.70
N GLU A 212 1.23 1.96 5.24
CA GLU A 212 0.79 2.70 4.06
C GLU A 212 -0.57 3.35 4.25
N LYS A 213 -0.91 4.18 3.28
CA LYS A 213 -2.19 4.87 3.20
C LYS A 213 -2.68 4.93 1.77
N ASN A 214 -4.00 4.77 1.62
CA ASN A 214 -4.73 5.07 0.41
C ASN A 214 -5.75 6.18 0.66
N TRP A 215 -5.92 7.06 -0.32
CA TRP A 215 -6.96 8.07 -0.28
C TRP A 215 -7.44 8.41 -1.69
N GLY A 216 -8.68 8.84 -1.82
CA GLY A 216 -9.24 9.23 -3.10
C GLY A 216 -10.75 9.22 -3.07
N THR A 217 -11.36 8.82 -4.18
CA THR A 217 -12.81 8.74 -4.33
C THR A 217 -13.38 7.36 -4.02
N SER A 218 -12.68 6.31 -4.44
CA SER A 218 -12.96 4.91 -4.15
C SER A 218 -11.78 4.07 -4.66
N PHE A 219 -11.75 2.79 -4.30
CA PHE A 219 -10.88 1.83 -5.00
C PHE A 219 -11.33 1.64 -6.46
N PRO A 220 -10.40 1.22 -7.36
CA PRO A 220 -10.71 0.93 -8.74
C PRO A 220 -11.53 -0.37 -8.87
N THR A 221 -12.00 -0.64 -10.08
CA THR A 221 -12.74 -1.86 -10.41
C THR A 221 -11.88 -3.11 -10.31
N GLY A 222 -10.57 -3.03 -10.55
CA GLY A 222 -9.64 -4.14 -10.40
C GLY A 222 -8.22 -3.66 -10.08
N TRP A 223 -7.57 -4.33 -9.12
CA TRP A 223 -6.20 -3.98 -8.72
C TRP A 223 -5.42 -5.18 -8.17
N LEU A 224 -4.10 -4.98 -8.11
CA LEU A 224 -3.14 -5.85 -7.46
C LEU A 224 -2.38 -5.02 -6.43
N TRP A 225 -2.06 -5.65 -5.31
CA TRP A 225 -1.11 -5.14 -4.34
C TRP A 225 -0.18 -6.27 -3.91
N CYS A 226 1.08 -5.94 -3.61
CA CYS A 226 2.05 -6.92 -3.13
C CYS A 226 3.09 -6.21 -2.29
N GLN A 227 3.50 -6.85 -1.20
CA GLN A 227 4.58 -6.38 -0.34
C GLN A 227 5.38 -7.58 0.19
N ALA A 228 6.70 -7.46 0.17
CA ALA A 228 7.59 -8.51 0.67
C ALA A 228 8.83 -7.94 1.34
N PHE A 229 9.13 -8.45 2.53
CA PHE A 229 10.43 -8.30 3.19
C PHE A 229 11.38 -9.36 2.65
N GLY A 230 12.67 -9.05 2.59
CA GLY A 230 13.70 -10.01 2.20
C GLY A 230 14.93 -9.91 3.10
N PRO A 231 15.89 -10.83 2.90
CA PRO A 231 17.11 -10.84 3.69
C PRO A 231 17.91 -9.55 3.44
N GLU A 232 18.75 -9.20 4.42
CA GLU A 232 19.64 -8.02 4.36
C GLU A 232 18.89 -6.69 4.16
N GLY A 233 17.65 -6.60 4.65
CA GLY A 233 16.82 -5.41 4.53
C GLY A 233 16.30 -5.15 3.12
N ARG A 234 16.30 -6.16 2.24
CA ARG A 234 15.61 -6.07 0.96
C ARG A 234 14.12 -5.91 1.17
N TYR A 235 13.49 -5.11 0.32
CA TYR A 235 12.06 -4.86 0.40
C TYR A 235 11.49 -4.56 -0.99
N LEU A 236 10.28 -5.05 -1.24
CA LEU A 236 9.49 -4.73 -2.42
C LEU A 236 8.08 -4.33 -1.97
N ALA A 237 7.52 -3.29 -2.60
CA ALA A 237 6.09 -3.10 -2.63
C ALA A 237 5.62 -2.57 -3.98
N PHE A 238 4.45 -3.01 -4.41
CA PHE A 238 3.74 -2.38 -5.53
C PHE A 238 2.24 -2.38 -5.31
N ALA A 239 1.60 -1.36 -5.88
CA ALA A 239 0.15 -1.26 -5.98
C ALA A 239 -0.21 -0.71 -7.36
N GLY A 240 -1.25 -1.25 -7.98
CA GLY A 240 -1.71 -0.78 -9.27
C GLY A 240 -2.80 -1.63 -9.89
N GLY A 241 -3.31 -1.19 -11.03
CA GLY A 241 -4.47 -1.80 -11.67
C GLY A 241 -5.16 -0.86 -12.63
N GLU A 242 -6.48 -0.97 -12.71
CA GLU A 242 -7.36 -0.16 -13.56
C GLU A 242 -7.48 1.27 -13.02
N ALA A 243 -6.45 2.10 -13.25
CA ALA A 243 -6.37 3.45 -12.70
C ALA A 243 -7.45 4.39 -13.28
N LEU A 244 -7.76 4.27 -14.57
CA LEU A 244 -8.83 4.98 -15.27
C LEU A 244 -9.41 4.06 -16.36
N PRO A 245 -10.59 4.37 -16.95
CA PRO A 245 -11.11 3.61 -18.07
C PRO A 245 -10.08 3.47 -19.20
N GLY A 246 -9.64 2.24 -19.47
CA GLY A 246 -8.63 1.93 -20.47
C GLY A 246 -7.19 2.27 -20.06
N VAL A 247 -6.91 2.69 -18.83
CA VAL A 247 -5.55 2.98 -18.35
C VAL A 247 -5.19 2.03 -17.22
N GLN A 248 -4.13 1.26 -17.43
CA GLN A 248 -3.51 0.46 -16.37
C GLN A 248 -2.27 1.19 -15.86
N ALA A 249 -2.12 1.34 -14.54
CA ALA A 249 -0.95 1.98 -13.97
C ALA A 249 -0.54 1.34 -12.64
N PHE A 250 0.77 1.35 -12.38
CA PHE A 250 1.38 0.82 -11.17
C PHE A 250 2.37 1.81 -10.56
N LEU A 251 2.49 1.76 -9.25
CA LEU A 251 3.60 2.30 -8.49
C LEU A 251 4.37 1.12 -7.93
N VAL A 252 5.67 1.03 -8.21
CA VAL A 252 6.52 -0.11 -7.86
C VAL A 252 7.77 0.42 -7.22
N GLY A 253 8.12 -0.07 -6.03
CA GLY A 253 9.39 0.23 -5.38
C GLY A 253 10.12 -1.02 -4.95
N TYR A 254 11.43 -1.01 -5.17
CA TYR A 254 12.37 -2.00 -4.69
C TYR A 254 13.48 -1.31 -3.90
N ARG A 255 13.88 -1.94 -2.79
CA ARG A 255 14.86 -1.44 -1.85
C ARG A 255 15.84 -2.56 -1.51
N SER A 256 17.13 -2.24 -1.55
CA SER A 256 18.23 -3.03 -0.99
C SER A 256 19.34 -2.09 -0.53
N ALA A 257 20.39 -2.64 0.09
CA ALA A 257 21.58 -1.86 0.46
C ALA A 257 22.19 -1.11 -0.73
N LYS A 258 22.02 -1.62 -1.97
CA LYS A 258 22.62 -1.06 -3.19
C LYS A 258 21.62 -0.36 -4.10
N TYR A 259 20.35 -0.77 -4.10
CA TYR A 259 19.36 -0.30 -5.08
C TYR A 259 18.14 0.31 -4.42
N GLN A 260 17.81 1.52 -4.88
CA GLN A 260 16.65 2.32 -4.47
C GLN A 260 15.88 2.65 -5.75
N TRP A 261 15.06 1.71 -6.22
CA TRP A 261 14.41 1.79 -7.52
C TRP A 261 12.92 2.02 -7.38
N ASP A 262 12.42 3.01 -8.09
CA ASP A 262 11.00 3.27 -8.25
C ASP A 262 10.63 3.25 -9.73
N PHE A 263 9.52 2.61 -10.05
CA PHE A 263 8.87 2.70 -11.33
C PHE A 263 7.47 3.25 -11.14
N ARG A 264 7.13 4.23 -11.98
CA ARG A 264 5.88 4.98 -11.96
C ARG A 264 5.50 5.36 -13.38
N PRO A 265 4.26 5.82 -13.65
CA PRO A 265 3.92 6.40 -14.94
C PRO A 265 4.95 7.47 -15.36
N PRO A 266 5.36 7.51 -16.65
CA PRO A 266 4.81 6.73 -17.77
C PRO A 266 5.40 5.33 -17.95
N PHE A 267 6.45 4.95 -17.21
CA PHE A 267 7.14 3.66 -17.39
C PHE A 267 6.31 2.47 -16.90
N ALA A 268 5.58 2.67 -15.79
CA ALA A 268 4.69 1.69 -15.19
C ALA A 268 3.23 1.96 -15.55
N ALA A 269 2.95 2.23 -16.83
CA ALA A 269 1.61 2.52 -17.34
C ALA A 269 1.35 1.88 -18.71
N GLY A 270 0.08 1.62 -18.99
CA GLY A 270 -0.43 1.14 -20.27
C GLY A 270 -1.73 1.83 -20.64
N LEU A 271 -1.95 2.00 -21.94
CA LEU A 271 -3.20 2.50 -22.50
C LEU A 271 -3.81 1.40 -23.36
N PHE A 272 -5.00 0.93 -22.97
CA PHE A 272 -5.66 -0.25 -23.48
C PHE A 272 -4.72 -1.46 -23.44
N VAL A 273 -4.43 -2.07 -24.59
CA VAL A 273 -3.52 -3.21 -24.72
C VAL A 273 -2.05 -2.80 -24.92
N LEU A 274 -1.77 -1.50 -25.03
CA LEU A 274 -0.43 -0.99 -25.32
C LEU A 274 0.27 -0.59 -24.03
N SER A 275 1.26 -1.38 -23.63
CA SER A 275 2.21 -1.00 -22.59
C SER A 275 3.64 -1.36 -23.02
N PRO A 276 4.39 -0.42 -23.62
CA PRO A 276 5.71 -0.72 -24.19
C PRO A 276 6.79 -0.98 -23.14
N LEU A 277 6.54 -0.57 -21.90
CA LEU A 277 7.54 -0.54 -20.82
C LEU A 277 7.06 -1.29 -19.58
N MET A 278 5.87 -1.88 -19.62
CA MET A 278 5.33 -2.70 -18.55
C MET A 278 4.58 -3.90 -19.14
N ARG A 279 4.69 -5.05 -18.47
CA ARG A 279 3.92 -6.25 -18.77
C ARG A 279 3.40 -6.79 -17.45
N VAL A 280 2.08 -7.00 -17.37
CA VAL A 280 1.43 -7.57 -16.19
C VAL A 280 0.68 -8.83 -16.62
N ARG A 281 0.90 -9.93 -15.91
CA ARG A 281 0.12 -11.15 -16.00
C ARG A 281 -0.33 -11.50 -14.61
N HIS A 282 -1.59 -11.88 -14.45
CA HIS A 282 -2.12 -12.27 -13.15
C HIS A 282 -3.15 -13.37 -13.33
N ASP A 283 -3.17 -14.30 -12.36
CA ASP A 283 -4.14 -15.36 -12.28
C ASP A 283 -4.48 -15.59 -10.80
N SER A 284 -5.64 -15.09 -10.38
CA SER A 284 -6.07 -15.19 -8.99
C SER A 284 -6.53 -16.59 -8.59
N ARG A 285 -6.80 -17.50 -9.55
CA ARG A 285 -7.14 -18.90 -9.25
C ARG A 285 -5.89 -19.69 -8.88
N GLU A 286 -4.78 -19.37 -9.52
CA GLU A 286 -3.47 -19.96 -9.25
C GLU A 286 -2.66 -19.16 -8.22
N GLY A 287 -3.15 -18.00 -7.78
CA GLY A 287 -2.47 -17.12 -6.84
C GLY A 287 -1.16 -16.53 -7.39
N VAL A 288 -1.09 -16.23 -8.70
CA VAL A 288 0.15 -15.79 -9.36
C VAL A 288 0.03 -14.38 -9.92
N VAL A 289 1.07 -13.56 -9.71
CA VAL A 289 1.28 -12.29 -10.41
C VAL A 289 2.70 -12.26 -11.00
N GLU A 290 2.81 -11.85 -12.25
CA GLU A 290 4.07 -11.52 -12.90
C GLU A 290 4.02 -10.07 -13.39
N LEU A 291 4.94 -9.26 -12.90
CA LEU A 291 5.08 -7.87 -13.27
C LEU A 291 6.49 -7.64 -13.80
N GLU A 292 6.59 -7.16 -15.02
CA GLU A 292 7.83 -6.65 -15.57
C GLU A 292 7.66 -5.17 -15.88
N VAL A 293 8.59 -4.34 -15.42
CA VAL A 293 8.60 -2.91 -15.68
C VAL A 293 10.02 -2.46 -16.04
N ARG A 294 10.13 -1.53 -16.98
CA ARG A 294 11.41 -1.01 -17.44
C ARG A 294 11.39 0.49 -17.69
N SER A 295 12.52 1.12 -17.42
CA SER A 295 12.85 2.47 -17.87
C SER A 295 13.85 2.39 -19.03
N LEU A 296 14.50 3.51 -19.34
CA LEU A 296 15.54 3.55 -20.36
C LEU A 296 16.78 2.72 -19.97
N PHE A 297 17.08 2.55 -18.68
CA PHE A 297 18.33 1.93 -18.21
C PHE A 297 18.16 0.93 -17.07
N ARG A 298 16.94 0.76 -16.56
CA ARG A 298 16.63 -0.16 -15.45
C ARG A 298 15.45 -1.04 -15.83
N ARG A 299 15.46 -2.30 -15.41
CA ARG A 299 14.38 -3.26 -15.60
C ARG A 299 14.21 -4.06 -14.32
N LEU A 300 12.98 -4.18 -13.86
CA LEU A 300 12.59 -5.00 -12.71
C LEU A 300 11.57 -6.03 -13.18
N ARG A 301 11.86 -7.29 -12.90
CA ARG A 301 10.90 -8.40 -13.03
C ARG A 301 10.54 -8.91 -11.65
N VAL A 302 9.26 -9.10 -11.41
CA VAL A 302 8.67 -9.61 -10.17
C VAL A 302 7.78 -10.80 -10.51
N VAL A 303 7.91 -11.87 -9.75
CA VAL A 303 7.01 -13.04 -9.80
C VAL A 303 6.55 -13.34 -8.38
N ALA A 304 5.30 -13.04 -8.07
CA ALA A 304 4.66 -13.32 -6.79
C ALA A 304 3.76 -14.56 -6.92
N ARG A 305 3.80 -15.46 -5.94
CA ARG A 305 2.99 -16.69 -5.89
C ARG A 305 2.51 -16.95 -4.47
N ALA A 306 1.22 -17.19 -4.30
CA ALA A 306 0.62 -17.59 -3.03
C ALA A 306 -0.28 -18.83 -3.21
N PRO A 307 -0.39 -19.71 -2.20
CA PRO A 307 -1.39 -20.78 -2.20
C PRO A 307 -2.81 -20.21 -2.37
N PRO A 308 -3.65 -20.73 -3.30
CA PRO A 308 -5.01 -20.21 -3.51
C PRO A 308 -5.91 -20.29 -2.27
N ASP A 309 -5.68 -21.27 -1.40
CA ASP A 309 -6.42 -21.48 -0.15
C ASP A 309 -5.97 -20.56 1.00
N SER A 310 -4.89 -19.80 0.83
CA SER A 310 -4.38 -18.89 1.86
C SER A 310 -4.91 -17.46 1.75
N PHE A 311 -5.79 -17.17 0.80
CA PHE A 311 -6.36 -15.84 0.61
C PHE A 311 -7.51 -15.59 1.59
N VAL A 312 -7.40 -14.49 2.33
CA VAL A 312 -8.42 -14.01 3.28
C VAL A 312 -9.14 -12.83 2.66
N GLY A 313 -10.48 -12.86 2.70
CA GLY A 313 -11.30 -11.75 2.19
C GLY A 313 -11.26 -10.56 3.15
N LEU A 314 -10.96 -9.37 2.63
CA LEU A 314 -10.92 -8.11 3.36
C LEU A 314 -11.94 -7.11 2.78
N PRO A 315 -12.49 -6.20 3.61
CA PRO A 315 -13.35 -5.13 3.11
C PRO A 315 -12.57 -4.11 2.28
N ALA A 316 -13.16 -3.61 1.20
CA ALA A 316 -12.59 -2.51 0.41
C ALA A 316 -13.49 -1.27 0.45
N PRO A 317 -12.92 -0.05 0.48
CA PRO A 317 -13.71 1.18 0.49
C PRO A 317 -14.24 1.51 -0.90
N MET A 318 -15.55 1.34 -1.06
CA MET A 318 -16.30 1.73 -2.24
C MET A 318 -17.07 3.02 -1.96
N ARG A 319 -17.61 3.65 -3.01
CA ARG A 319 -18.27 4.95 -2.90
C ARG A 319 -19.44 4.99 -1.90
N GLU A 320 -20.14 3.86 -1.73
CA GLU A 320 -21.32 3.75 -0.86
C GLU A 320 -20.98 3.25 0.55
N GLY A 321 -19.71 2.92 0.81
CA GLY A 321 -19.23 2.31 2.05
C GLY A 321 -18.27 1.15 1.79
N HIS A 322 -17.84 0.50 2.88
CA HIS A 322 -16.98 -0.68 2.79
C HIS A 322 -17.78 -1.91 2.31
N VAL A 323 -17.31 -2.52 1.22
CA VAL A 323 -17.83 -3.79 0.70
C VAL A 323 -16.95 -4.91 1.23
N GLN A 324 -17.57 -5.81 2.00
CA GLN A 324 -16.90 -6.98 2.56
C GLN A 324 -16.39 -7.90 1.47
N ARG A 325 -15.24 -8.55 1.72
CA ARG A 325 -14.68 -9.57 0.81
C ARG A 325 -14.57 -9.10 -0.65
N PHE A 326 -14.28 -7.81 -0.82
CA PHE A 326 -14.06 -7.22 -2.16
C PHE A 326 -12.57 -7.23 -2.54
N SER A 327 -11.71 -7.38 -1.54
CA SER A 327 -10.29 -7.66 -1.68
C SER A 327 -9.96 -9.02 -1.09
N PHE A 328 -8.98 -9.73 -1.66
CA PHE A 328 -8.49 -11.00 -1.13
C PHE A 328 -6.98 -10.96 -1.04
N GLU A 329 -6.45 -11.11 0.17
CA GLU A 329 -5.03 -11.01 0.47
C GLU A 329 -4.50 -12.31 1.06
N SER A 330 -3.37 -12.79 0.52
CA SER A 330 -2.59 -13.86 1.11
C SER A 330 -1.35 -13.28 1.78
N PHE A 331 -1.05 -13.74 2.99
CA PHE A 331 0.20 -13.44 3.71
C PHE A 331 1.23 -14.57 3.64
N ARG A 332 1.05 -15.48 2.67
CA ARG A 332 1.91 -16.65 2.43
C ARG A 332 2.46 -16.64 1.01
N ALA A 333 2.68 -15.45 0.45
CA ALA A 333 3.24 -15.30 -0.88
C ALA A 333 4.77 -15.48 -0.84
N THR A 334 5.32 -16.11 -1.87
CA THR A 334 6.74 -16.01 -2.22
C THR A 334 6.90 -14.99 -3.34
N VAL A 335 7.95 -14.19 -3.30
CA VAL A 335 8.18 -13.14 -4.29
C VAL A 335 9.60 -13.23 -4.82
N TRP A 336 9.76 -13.57 -6.10
CA TRP A 336 11.06 -13.50 -6.78
C TRP A 336 11.22 -12.14 -7.46
N THR A 337 12.37 -11.50 -7.27
CA THR A 337 12.75 -10.29 -8.00
C THR A 337 14.02 -10.49 -8.81
N GLU A 338 14.09 -9.82 -9.96
CA GLU A 338 15.29 -9.74 -10.80
C GLU A 338 15.45 -8.31 -11.31
N LEU A 339 16.54 -7.67 -10.92
CA LEU A 339 16.95 -6.34 -11.30
C LEU A 339 17.98 -6.45 -12.42
N SER A 340 17.78 -5.70 -13.49
CA SER A 340 18.73 -5.61 -14.61
C SER A 340 18.97 -4.15 -15.00
N VAL A 341 20.19 -3.87 -15.46
CA VAL A 341 20.58 -2.56 -16.01
C VAL A 341 21.11 -2.71 -17.42
N ARG A 342 21.17 -1.61 -18.16
CA ARG A 342 21.92 -1.54 -19.42
C ARG A 342 22.63 -0.20 -19.53
N ALA A 343 23.79 -0.19 -20.18
CA ALA A 343 24.58 1.03 -20.33
C ALA A 343 24.12 1.93 -21.49
N ARG A 344 23.37 1.37 -22.46
CA ARG A 344 22.93 2.07 -23.69
C ARG A 344 21.49 1.70 -24.02
N LEU A 345 20.77 2.59 -24.71
CA LEU A 345 19.34 2.43 -25.05
C LEU A 345 19.01 1.15 -25.85
N TRP A 346 19.98 0.60 -26.57
CA TRP A 346 19.85 -0.63 -27.37
C TRP A 346 20.80 -1.74 -26.91
N GLY A 347 21.48 -1.54 -25.77
CA GLY A 347 22.38 -2.54 -25.21
C GLY A 347 21.61 -3.68 -24.54
N GLU A 348 22.33 -4.78 -24.30
CA GLU A 348 21.83 -5.92 -23.54
C GLU A 348 21.55 -5.54 -22.08
N TRP A 349 20.55 -6.21 -21.52
CA TRP A 349 20.25 -6.12 -20.09
C TRP A 349 21.18 -7.06 -19.32
N THR A 350 21.91 -6.51 -18.35
CA THR A 350 22.77 -7.26 -17.44
C THR A 350 22.08 -7.38 -16.08
N PRO A 351 21.87 -8.59 -15.54
CA PRO A 351 21.33 -8.76 -14.20
C PRO A 351 22.30 -8.22 -13.17
N VAL A 352 21.79 -7.51 -12.17
CA VAL A 352 22.60 -6.87 -11.12
C VAL A 352 22.22 -7.29 -9.71
N GLU A 353 21.00 -7.77 -9.52
CA GLU A 353 20.53 -8.34 -8.26
C GLU A 353 19.32 -9.25 -8.54
N ALA A 354 19.24 -10.40 -7.89
CA ALA A 354 18.07 -11.27 -7.97
C ALA A 354 17.91 -12.06 -6.67
N GLY A 355 16.70 -12.52 -6.38
CA GLY A 355 16.47 -13.37 -5.22
C GLY A 355 15.02 -13.46 -4.78
N TYR A 356 14.79 -14.35 -3.83
CA TYR A 356 13.51 -14.43 -3.13
C TYR A 356 13.40 -13.37 -2.03
N LEU A 357 12.21 -12.81 -1.95
CA LEU A 357 11.63 -12.02 -0.88
C LEU A 357 10.36 -12.77 -0.42
N GLY A 358 9.81 -12.38 0.73
CA GLY A 358 8.62 -12.99 1.28
C GLY A 358 8.86 -14.45 1.65
N VAL A 359 10.07 -14.75 2.14
CA VAL A 359 10.44 -16.05 2.69
C VAL A 359 11.22 -15.82 3.98
N THR A 360 10.97 -16.62 5.01
CA THR A 360 11.79 -16.65 6.24
C THR A 360 13.18 -17.23 5.95
N GLU A 361 14.08 -17.21 6.93
CA GLU A 361 15.40 -17.85 6.81
C GLU A 361 15.29 -19.36 6.53
N GLU A 362 14.24 -20.01 7.05
CA GLU A 362 13.91 -21.42 6.82
C GLU A 362 13.19 -21.66 5.49
N GLY A 363 12.96 -20.61 4.69
CA GLY A 363 12.28 -20.69 3.39
C GLY A 363 10.75 -20.75 3.48
N VAL A 364 10.15 -20.43 4.63
CA VAL A 364 8.69 -20.43 4.79
C VAL A 364 8.10 -19.18 4.11
N PRO A 365 7.09 -19.31 3.23
CA PRO A 365 6.47 -18.15 2.58
C PRO A 365 5.82 -17.18 3.57
N CYS A 366 6.16 -15.90 3.45
CA CYS A 366 5.74 -14.83 4.34
C CYS A 366 5.62 -13.46 3.63
N GLY A 367 5.58 -13.43 2.30
CA GLY A 367 5.22 -12.23 1.52
C GLY A 367 3.71 -12.04 1.47
N ALA A 368 3.28 -10.88 1.03
CA ALA A 368 1.87 -10.59 0.83
C ALA A 368 1.51 -10.32 -0.63
N LEU A 369 0.36 -10.84 -1.04
CA LEU A 369 -0.18 -10.70 -2.39
C LEU A 369 -1.69 -10.53 -2.31
N GLU A 370 -2.20 -9.52 -2.98
CA GLU A 370 -3.61 -9.16 -3.00
C GLU A 370 -4.16 -9.13 -4.42
N PHE A 371 -5.39 -9.65 -4.58
CA PHE A 371 -6.24 -9.43 -5.75
C PHE A 371 -7.52 -8.74 -5.30
N GLY A 372 -7.81 -7.60 -5.91
CA GLY A 372 -9.01 -6.84 -5.61
C GLY A 372 -9.96 -6.66 -6.79
N GLY A 373 -11.26 -6.59 -6.48
CA GLY A 373 -12.29 -6.32 -7.47
C GLY A 373 -12.32 -7.36 -8.61
N SER A 374 -12.37 -6.89 -9.85
CA SER A 374 -12.47 -7.69 -11.07
C SER A 374 -11.27 -8.61 -11.31
N TYR A 375 -10.13 -8.35 -10.65
CA TYR A 375 -8.92 -9.18 -10.75
C TYR A 375 -8.98 -10.43 -9.87
N CYS A 376 -9.89 -10.47 -8.88
CA CYS A 376 -10.12 -11.63 -8.04
C CYS A 376 -11.29 -12.48 -8.56
N HIS A 377 -11.07 -13.80 -8.66
CA HIS A 377 -12.11 -14.72 -9.09
C HIS A 377 -13.20 -14.95 -8.03
N HIS A 378 -12.89 -14.75 -6.74
CA HIS A 378 -13.87 -14.84 -5.66
C HIS A 378 -14.87 -13.68 -5.66
N THR A 379 -14.43 -12.46 -5.97
CA THR A 379 -15.32 -11.29 -6.02
C THR A 379 -16.43 -11.47 -7.05
N LYS A 380 -16.13 -12.10 -8.19
CA LYS A 380 -17.14 -12.44 -9.22
C LYS A 380 -18.19 -13.45 -8.75
N GLN A 381 -17.84 -14.31 -7.79
CA GLN A 381 -18.77 -15.30 -7.22
C GLN A 381 -19.69 -14.65 -6.18
N GLU A 382 -19.15 -13.74 -5.38
CA GLU A 382 -19.89 -13.09 -4.29
C GLU A 382 -20.72 -11.88 -4.76
N HIS A 383 -20.31 -11.23 -5.85
CA HIS A 383 -20.96 -10.05 -6.42
C HIS A 383 -21.10 -10.18 -7.95
N PRO A 384 -22.00 -11.04 -8.46
CA PRO A 384 -22.32 -11.06 -9.88
C PRO A 384 -22.87 -9.70 -10.33
N GLU A 385 -22.39 -9.20 -11.47
CA GLU A 385 -22.78 -7.91 -12.06
C GLU A 385 -24.28 -7.74 -12.30
#